data_AF-A0A167JX47-F1
#
_entry.id   AF-A0A167JX47-F1
#
_cell.length_a   1.000
_cell.length_b   1.000
_cell.length_c   1.000
_cell.angle_alpha   90.00
_cell.angle_beta   90.00
_cell.angle_gamma   90.00
#
_symmetry.space_group_name_H-M   'P 1'
#
loop_
_entity.id
_entity.type
_entity.pdbx_description
1 polymer ?
#
loop_
_entity_poly.entity_id
_entity_poly.type
_entity_poly.pdbx_seq_one_letter_code
_entity_poly.pdbx_strand_id
1 'polypeptide(L)'
;MSSISSASSELHEIRYVAEQQLVRDSALMQEVVDIANDAFEKFYSHLFTSTSQKRLQHAKELLDEVGPGGGLIIVRSTSSRHILALAIVKPYTAALGLPSLPPPVIPSPRKAGYSSLSMTNVQYKNPGLFYVLHDAIDRYARQQGWEQMTCLIGEGPRLEQAMTKLGYTVLEAKTMSAGYLGWKGENTWIWLVKDLVHNGKAVTFARL
;
A
#
# COMPACT_ATOMS: atom_id res chain seq x y z
N MET A 1 23.41 9.28 34.00
CA MET A 1 22.76 10.02 32.90
C MET A 1 23.13 9.30 31.61
N SER A 2 22.20 8.53 31.04
CA SER A 2 22.42 7.87 29.74
C SER A 2 21.94 8.83 28.65
N SER A 3 22.83 9.17 27.71
CA SER A 3 22.52 10.03 26.58
C SER A 3 21.43 9.36 25.73
N ILE A 4 20.29 10.02 25.63
CA ILE A 4 19.32 9.76 24.57
C ILE A 4 20.06 10.15 23.28
N SER A 5 20.50 9.12 22.54
CA SER A 5 20.84 9.26 21.13
C SER A 5 19.66 9.97 20.47
N SER A 6 19.87 11.21 20.03
CA SER A 6 18.92 11.89 19.17
C SER A 6 18.84 11.05 17.91
N ALA A 7 17.82 10.20 17.81
CA ALA A 7 17.40 9.66 16.54
C ALA A 7 17.19 10.88 15.65
N SER A 8 18.14 11.12 14.75
CA SER A 8 18.04 12.14 13.71
C SER A 8 16.67 11.95 13.10
N SER A 9 15.79 12.94 13.27
CA SER A 9 14.53 12.98 12.53
C SER A 9 14.92 13.16 11.08
N GLU A 10 15.19 12.06 10.39
CA GLU A 10 15.37 12.08 8.96
C GLU A 10 14.10 12.72 8.41
N LEU A 11 14.25 13.90 7.81
CA LEU A 11 13.14 14.55 7.16
C LEU A 11 12.75 13.66 5.98
N HIS A 12 11.46 13.39 5.85
CA HIS A 12 10.93 12.54 4.80
C HIS A 12 10.25 13.43 3.75
N GLU A 13 10.64 13.29 2.50
CA GLU A 13 9.93 13.90 1.39
C GLU A 13 8.84 12.94 0.91
N ILE A 14 7.60 13.42 0.84
CA ILE A 14 6.49 12.66 0.27
C ILE A 14 6.27 13.17 -1.15
N ARG A 15 6.47 12.29 -2.13
CA ARG A 15 6.21 12.57 -3.54
C ARG A 15 4.97 11.79 -3.99
N TYR A 16 4.05 12.51 -4.62
CA TYR A 16 2.89 11.94 -5.30
C TYR A 16 3.22 11.90 -6.79
N VAL A 17 3.30 10.70 -7.36
CA VAL A 17 3.63 10.54 -8.78
C VAL A 17 2.42 9.99 -9.52
N ALA A 18 1.84 10.81 -10.39
CA ALA A 18 0.74 10.41 -11.25
C ALA A 18 1.24 9.55 -12.43
N GLU A 19 0.40 8.64 -12.89
CA GLU A 19 0.61 7.64 -13.94
C GLU A 19 1.49 8.12 -15.12
N GLN A 20 1.25 9.32 -15.65
CA GLN A 20 1.95 9.83 -16.84
C GLN A 20 3.40 10.29 -16.59
N GLN A 21 3.76 10.64 -15.35
CA GLN A 21 5.11 11.10 -15.02
C GLN A 21 6.05 9.92 -14.73
N LEU A 22 5.52 8.81 -14.23
CA LEU A 22 6.27 7.59 -13.91
C LEU A 22 6.85 6.91 -15.14
N VAL A 23 6.03 6.75 -16.18
CA VAL A 23 6.44 6.08 -17.44
C VAL A 23 7.62 6.79 -18.12
N ARG A 24 7.83 8.08 -17.81
CA ARG A 24 8.88 8.91 -18.44
C ARG A 24 10.21 8.93 -17.68
N ASP A 25 10.24 8.57 -16.40
CA ASP A 25 11.45 8.56 -15.57
C ASP A 25 11.94 7.12 -15.35
N SER A 26 12.77 6.64 -16.29
CA SER A 26 13.26 5.26 -16.30
C SER A 26 14.08 4.90 -15.06
N ALA A 27 14.76 5.87 -14.43
CA ALA A 27 15.55 5.65 -13.22
C ALA A 27 14.65 5.49 -11.99
N LEU A 28 13.65 6.36 -11.83
CA LEU A 28 12.67 6.24 -10.76
C LEU A 28 11.85 4.96 -10.86
N MET A 29 11.41 4.60 -12.06
CA MET A 29 10.66 3.36 -12.31
C MET A 29 11.50 2.13 -11.93
N GLN A 30 12.79 2.12 -12.25
CA GLN A 30 13.67 1.02 -11.89
C GLN A 30 13.82 0.88 -10.37
N GLU A 31 14.00 1.98 -9.63
CA GLU A 31 14.11 1.95 -8.16
C GLU A 31 12.83 1.42 -7.50
N VAL A 32 11.65 1.79 -8.02
CA VAL A 32 10.35 1.29 -7.54
C VAL A 32 10.21 -0.21 -7.77
N VAL A 33 10.58 -0.67 -8.97
CA VAL A 33 10.58 -2.09 -9.34
C VAL A 33 11.54 -2.87 -8.44
N ASP A 34 12.73 -2.35 -8.18
CA ASP A 34 13.74 -2.98 -7.33
C ASP A 34 13.22 -3.14 -5.88
N ILE A 35 12.58 -2.10 -5.32
CA ILE A 35 12.01 -2.16 -3.97
C ILE A 35 10.83 -3.12 -3.90
N ALA A 36 9.94 -3.10 -4.90
CA ALA A 36 8.84 -4.04 -4.97
C ALA A 36 9.36 -5.48 -5.02
N ASN A 37 10.40 -5.74 -5.81
CA ASN A 37 11.02 -7.06 -5.91
C ASN A 37 11.74 -7.48 -4.62
N ASP A 38 12.48 -6.58 -3.97
CA ASP A 38 13.15 -6.84 -2.68
C ASP A 38 12.15 -7.17 -1.56
N ALA A 39 11.08 -6.39 -1.48
CA ALA A 39 10.03 -6.61 -0.49
C ALA A 39 9.26 -7.90 -0.79
N PHE A 40 9.01 -8.21 -2.06
CA PHE A 40 8.46 -9.49 -2.49
C PHE A 40 9.35 -10.66 -2.09
N GLU A 41 10.65 -10.58 -2.35
CA GLU A 41 11.60 -11.64 -2.00
C GLU A 41 11.67 -11.88 -0.50
N LYS A 42 11.70 -10.83 0.32
CA LYS A 42 11.87 -10.98 1.77
C LYS A 42 10.58 -11.36 2.49
N PHE A 43 9.45 -10.79 2.11
CA PHE A 43 8.19 -10.99 2.84
C PHE A 43 7.26 -12.00 2.20
N TYR A 44 7.37 -12.22 0.89
CA TYR A 44 6.38 -12.98 0.15
C TYR A 44 6.97 -14.19 -0.58
N SER A 45 8.29 -14.39 -0.64
CA SER A 45 8.89 -15.54 -1.36
C SER A 45 8.38 -16.92 -0.91
N HIS A 46 8.11 -17.09 0.38
CA HIS A 46 7.56 -18.32 0.94
C HIS A 46 6.12 -18.60 0.45
N LEU A 47 5.41 -17.55 0.02
CA LEU A 47 4.04 -17.61 -0.44
C LEU A 47 3.95 -17.98 -1.92
N PHE A 48 4.97 -17.76 -2.75
CA PHE A 48 4.86 -18.00 -4.20
C PHE A 48 5.59 -19.25 -4.70
N THR A 49 5.12 -19.80 -5.81
CA THR A 49 5.73 -20.96 -6.50
C THR A 49 6.69 -20.59 -7.63
N SER A 50 6.74 -19.31 -8.05
CA SER A 50 7.42 -18.89 -9.30
C SER A 50 8.84 -18.34 -9.11
N THR A 51 9.66 -18.49 -10.17
CA THR A 51 11.03 -17.95 -10.30
C THR A 51 11.09 -16.41 -10.38
N SER A 52 12.29 -15.84 -10.23
CA SER A 52 12.60 -14.38 -10.24
C SER A 52 12.09 -13.60 -11.46
N GLN A 53 12.10 -14.16 -12.66
CA GLN A 53 11.63 -13.44 -13.86
C GLN A 53 10.13 -13.14 -13.86
N LYS A 54 9.31 -14.06 -13.34
CA LYS A 54 7.87 -13.79 -13.17
C LYS A 54 7.63 -12.67 -12.16
N ARG A 55 8.49 -12.51 -11.15
CA ARG A 55 8.35 -11.47 -10.12
C ARG A 55 8.57 -10.05 -10.66
N LEU A 56 9.58 -9.88 -11.51
CA LEU A 56 9.84 -8.60 -12.18
C LEU A 56 8.66 -8.19 -13.08
N GLN A 57 8.06 -9.16 -13.76
CA GLN A 57 6.87 -8.93 -14.57
C GLN A 57 5.67 -8.52 -13.70
N HIS A 58 5.42 -9.20 -12.58
CA HIS A 58 4.34 -8.81 -11.65
C HIS A 58 4.55 -7.41 -11.06
N ALA A 59 5.78 -7.03 -10.72
CA ALA A 59 6.06 -5.68 -10.21
C ALA A 59 5.73 -4.61 -11.26
N LYS A 60 6.00 -4.88 -12.55
CA LYS A 60 5.62 -4.00 -13.65
C LYS A 60 4.11 -3.98 -13.86
N GLU A 61 3.46 -5.12 -13.85
CA GLU A 61 1.99 -5.23 -13.96
C GLU A 61 1.29 -4.46 -12.83
N LEU A 62 1.79 -4.55 -11.60
CA LEU A 62 1.29 -3.76 -10.47
C LEU A 62 1.44 -2.25 -10.65
N LEU A 63 2.49 -1.80 -11.36
CA LEU A 63 2.72 -0.39 -11.65
C LEU A 63 1.91 0.09 -12.87
N ASP A 64 1.69 -0.78 -13.84
CA ASP A 64 0.75 -0.56 -14.95
C ASP A 64 -0.71 -0.49 -14.44
N GLU A 65 -0.99 -1.12 -13.29
CA GLU A 65 -2.28 -1.06 -12.60
C GLU A 65 -2.60 0.29 -11.93
N VAL A 66 -1.66 1.25 -11.87
CA VAL A 66 -1.93 2.59 -11.30
C VAL A 66 -3.18 3.19 -11.96
N GLY A 67 -3.30 3.07 -13.28
CA GLY A 67 -4.50 3.37 -14.06
C GLY A 67 -5.02 4.81 -13.91
N PRO A 68 -6.05 5.18 -14.70
CA PRO A 68 -6.67 6.49 -14.59
C PRO A 68 -7.26 6.75 -13.20
N GLY A 69 -6.88 7.89 -12.60
CA GLY A 69 -7.34 8.29 -11.28
C GLY A 69 -6.60 7.63 -10.12
N GLY A 70 -5.61 6.78 -10.39
CA GLY A 70 -4.69 6.27 -9.37
C GLY A 70 -3.38 7.04 -9.30
N GLY A 71 -2.53 6.66 -8.35
CA GLY A 71 -1.23 7.25 -8.10
C GLY A 71 -0.26 6.27 -7.44
N LEU A 72 1.02 6.51 -7.68
CA LEU A 72 2.10 5.94 -6.89
C LEU A 72 2.52 6.97 -5.85
N ILE A 73 2.47 6.56 -4.59
CA ILE A 73 2.93 7.35 -3.46
C ILE A 73 4.31 6.86 -3.09
N ILE A 74 5.25 7.79 -2.96
CA ILE A 74 6.64 7.51 -2.64
C ILE A 74 7.04 8.34 -1.42
N VAL A 75 7.59 7.67 -0.40
CA VAL A 75 8.27 8.32 0.73
C VAL A 75 9.77 8.19 0.49
N ARG A 76 10.49 9.31 0.46
CA ARG A 76 11.95 9.35 0.25
C ARG A 76 12.68 9.98 1.43
N SER A 77 13.93 9.58 1.57
CA SER A 77 14.90 10.29 2.40
C SER A 77 15.28 11.61 1.75
N THR A 78 15.21 12.73 2.48
CA THR A 78 15.67 14.04 1.96
C THR A 78 17.18 14.10 1.75
N SER A 79 17.95 13.29 2.48
CA SER A 79 19.42 13.31 2.43
C SER A 79 19.99 12.43 1.32
N SER A 80 19.35 11.30 1.02
CA SER A 80 19.87 10.29 0.10
C SER A 80 19.05 10.10 -1.18
N ARG A 81 17.85 10.68 -1.25
CA ARG A 81 16.86 10.48 -2.33
C ARG A 81 16.36 9.04 -2.50
N HIS A 82 16.82 8.10 -1.68
CA HIS A 82 16.36 6.72 -1.67
C HIS A 82 14.88 6.65 -1.30
N ILE A 83 14.16 5.76 -1.97
CA ILE A 83 12.79 5.41 -1.61
C ILE A 83 12.80 4.55 -0.34
N LEU A 84 12.13 5.07 0.69
CA LEU A 84 11.96 4.46 2.01
C LEU A 84 10.67 3.66 2.12
N ALA A 85 9.62 4.07 1.40
CA ALA A 85 8.33 3.37 1.34
C ALA A 85 7.58 3.75 0.06
N LEU A 86 6.70 2.87 -0.41
CA LEU A 86 5.84 3.13 -1.56
C LEU A 86 4.46 2.49 -1.43
N ALA A 87 3.48 3.08 -2.10
CA ALA A 87 2.14 2.54 -2.21
C ALA A 87 1.51 2.83 -3.57
N ILE A 88 0.67 1.91 -4.04
CA ILE A 88 -0.14 2.09 -5.25
C ILE A 88 -1.58 2.23 -4.81
N VAL A 89 -2.17 3.36 -5.18
CA VAL A 89 -3.55 3.71 -4.85
C VAL A 89 -4.33 3.95 -6.12
N LYS A 90 -5.56 3.48 -6.20
CA LYS A 90 -6.42 3.62 -7.39
C LYS A 90 -7.88 3.74 -7.00
N PRO A 91 -8.77 4.26 -7.86
CA PRO A 91 -10.19 4.24 -7.59
C PRO A 91 -10.64 2.80 -7.34
N TYR A 92 -11.40 2.59 -6.28
CA TYR A 92 -12.03 1.30 -6.06
C TYR A 92 -13.07 1.07 -7.15
N THR A 93 -12.85 0.03 -7.95
CA THR A 93 -13.83 -0.47 -8.90
C THR A 93 -14.17 -1.90 -8.51
N ALA A 94 -15.41 -2.35 -8.75
CA ALA A 94 -15.80 -3.73 -8.49
C ALA A 94 -15.07 -4.77 -9.37
N ALA A 95 -14.16 -4.32 -10.24
CA ALA A 95 -13.29 -5.14 -11.06
C ALA A 95 -11.82 -4.84 -10.70
N LEU A 96 -11.42 -5.08 -9.44
CA LEU A 96 -10.05 -4.88 -8.96
C LEU A 96 -8.98 -5.77 -9.64
N GLY A 97 -9.30 -6.42 -10.77
CA GLY A 97 -8.37 -7.32 -11.47
C GLY A 97 -8.11 -8.63 -10.71
N LEU A 98 -8.96 -8.96 -9.74
CA LEU A 98 -8.86 -10.16 -8.91
C LEU A 98 -9.93 -11.17 -9.35
N PRO A 99 -9.68 -11.97 -10.41
CA PRO A 99 -10.70 -12.78 -11.08
C PRO A 99 -11.38 -13.84 -10.19
N SER A 100 -10.86 -14.12 -8.99
CA SER A 100 -11.41 -15.13 -8.07
C SER A 100 -11.85 -14.59 -6.70
N LEU A 101 -11.57 -13.32 -6.38
CA LEU A 101 -12.07 -12.68 -5.17
C LEU A 101 -13.02 -11.57 -5.60
N PRO A 102 -14.36 -11.80 -5.60
CA PRO A 102 -15.28 -10.70 -5.84
C PRO A 102 -14.94 -9.63 -4.80
N PRO A 103 -14.69 -8.38 -5.22
CA PRO A 103 -14.34 -7.38 -4.25
C PRO A 103 -15.54 -7.19 -3.31
N PRO A 104 -15.28 -6.94 -2.03
CA PRO A 104 -16.33 -6.93 -1.03
C PRO A 104 -17.30 -5.82 -1.40
N VAL A 105 -18.59 -6.04 -1.19
CA VAL A 105 -19.58 -4.98 -1.38
C VAL A 105 -19.32 -3.91 -0.32
N ILE A 106 -18.66 -2.81 -0.71
CA ILE A 106 -18.49 -1.67 0.17
C ILE A 106 -19.86 -0.98 0.28
N PRO A 107 -20.46 -0.91 1.48
CA PRO A 107 -21.73 -0.24 1.66
C PRO A 107 -21.57 1.25 1.31
N SER A 108 -22.21 1.69 0.23
CA SER A 108 -22.07 3.05 -0.34
C SER A 108 -20.70 3.33 -1.00
N PRO A 109 -20.43 2.77 -2.20
CA PRO A 109 -19.15 2.93 -2.91
C PRO A 109 -18.93 4.33 -3.51
N ARG A 110 -19.58 5.37 -3.00
CA ARG A 110 -19.44 6.72 -3.54
C ARG A 110 -18.02 7.20 -3.24
N LYS A 111 -17.16 7.12 -4.26
CA LYS A 111 -15.77 7.58 -4.25
C LYS A 111 -14.89 6.84 -3.24
N ALA A 112 -14.86 5.51 -3.28
CA ALA A 112 -13.86 4.75 -2.54
C ALA A 112 -12.54 4.65 -3.33
N GLY A 113 -11.41 4.71 -2.63
CA GLY A 113 -10.09 4.35 -3.13
C GLY A 113 -9.68 2.96 -2.67
N TYR A 114 -8.77 2.34 -3.40
CA TYR A 114 -8.16 1.05 -3.07
C TYR A 114 -6.64 1.18 -3.04
N SER A 115 -6.03 0.73 -1.95
CA SER A 115 -4.57 0.53 -1.89
C SER A 115 -4.25 -0.91 -2.29
N SER A 116 -3.70 -1.10 -3.49
CA SER A 116 -3.32 -2.43 -4.00
C SER A 116 -1.95 -2.89 -3.52
N LEU A 117 -1.09 -1.93 -3.13
CA LEU A 117 0.25 -2.19 -2.64
C LEU A 117 0.63 -1.16 -1.58
N SER A 118 1.21 -1.58 -0.47
CA SER A 118 1.78 -0.68 0.54
C SER A 118 2.98 -1.37 1.18
N MET A 119 4.17 -0.82 0.97
CA MET A 119 5.44 -1.46 1.34
C MET A 119 6.43 -0.45 1.91
N THR A 120 7.17 -0.88 2.92
CA THR A 120 8.36 -0.18 3.42
C THR A 120 9.61 -0.86 2.88
N ASN A 121 10.60 -0.07 2.48
CA ASN A 121 11.89 -0.60 2.05
C ASN A 121 12.55 -1.35 3.21
N VAL A 122 12.79 -2.64 2.99
CA VAL A 122 13.35 -3.61 3.92
C VAL A 122 14.72 -3.24 4.48
N GLN A 123 15.48 -2.42 3.76
CA GLN A 123 16.77 -1.90 4.20
C GLN A 123 16.61 -0.89 5.34
N TYR A 124 15.42 -0.27 5.45
CA TYR A 124 15.09 0.76 6.44
C TYR A 124 14.09 0.22 7.45
N LYS A 125 14.60 -0.33 8.57
CA LYS A 125 13.77 -0.85 9.66
C LYS A 125 13.26 0.28 10.55
N ASN A 126 12.28 1.04 10.07
CA ASN A 126 11.59 2.05 10.87
C ASN A 126 10.07 1.78 10.84
N PRO A 127 9.47 1.32 11.96
CA PRO A 127 8.03 1.06 12.02
C PRO A 127 7.19 2.34 11.78
N GLY A 128 7.77 3.53 12.01
CA GLY A 128 7.16 4.81 11.69
C GLY A 128 6.92 5.04 10.19
N LEU A 129 7.73 4.45 9.30
CA LEU A 129 7.59 4.62 7.85
C LEU A 129 6.26 4.06 7.34
N PHE A 130 5.76 3.00 7.95
CA PHE A 130 4.44 2.45 7.62
C PHE A 130 3.33 3.47 7.89
N TYR A 131 3.36 4.16 9.04
CA TYR A 131 2.38 5.19 9.37
C TYR A 131 2.53 6.44 8.50
N VAL A 132 3.76 6.85 8.18
CA VAL A 132 4.02 7.97 7.25
C VAL A 132 3.47 7.66 5.85
N LEU A 133 3.68 6.44 5.35
CA LEU A 133 3.14 6.00 4.07
C LEU A 133 1.61 6.04 4.06
N HIS A 134 0.97 5.51 5.11
CA HIS A 134 -0.49 5.48 5.18
C HIS A 134 -1.12 6.87 5.39
N ASP A 135 -0.46 7.80 6.09
CA ASP A 135 -0.89 9.20 6.12
C ASP A 135 -0.82 9.84 4.71
N ALA A 136 0.23 9.55 3.95
CA ALA A 136 0.34 9.99 2.55
C ALA A 136 -0.77 9.39 1.66
N ILE A 137 -1.12 8.12 1.85
CA ILE A 137 -2.27 7.46 1.20
C ILE A 137 -3.56 8.22 1.50
N ASP A 138 -3.85 8.51 2.77
CA ASP A 138 -5.08 9.20 3.12
C ASP A 138 -5.13 10.63 2.54
N ARG A 139 -4.00 11.34 2.51
CA ARG A 139 -3.91 12.69 1.92
C ARG A 139 -4.20 12.66 0.43
N TYR A 140 -3.55 11.74 -0.30
CA TYR A 140 -3.80 11.55 -1.72
C TYR A 140 -5.27 11.21 -1.98
N ALA A 141 -5.83 10.28 -1.21
CA ALA A 141 -7.22 9.87 -1.34
C ALA A 141 -8.19 11.04 -1.15
N ARG A 142 -7.98 11.89 -0.13
CA ARG A 142 -8.77 13.11 0.07
C ARG A 142 -8.61 14.10 -1.08
N GLN A 143 -7.42 14.23 -1.67
CA GLN A 143 -7.20 15.09 -2.85
C GLN A 143 -7.96 14.59 -4.09
N GLN A 144 -8.11 13.26 -4.24
CA GLN A 144 -8.95 12.66 -5.28
C GLN A 144 -10.46 12.77 -4.96
N GLY A 145 -10.82 13.34 -3.81
CA GLY A 145 -12.20 13.44 -3.34
C GLY A 145 -12.78 12.10 -2.90
N TRP A 146 -11.92 11.12 -2.58
CA TRP A 146 -12.38 9.84 -2.05
C TRP A 146 -12.86 9.98 -0.61
N GLU A 147 -13.97 9.32 -0.32
CA GLU A 147 -14.66 9.35 0.97
C GLU A 147 -14.25 8.16 1.84
N GLN A 148 -13.75 7.09 1.23
CA GLN A 148 -13.31 5.86 1.88
C GLN A 148 -12.03 5.33 1.25
N MET A 149 -11.24 4.59 2.03
CA MET A 149 -10.14 3.75 1.56
C MET A 149 -10.39 2.30 1.92
N THR A 150 -10.11 1.40 1.00
CA THR A 150 -10.10 -0.04 1.25
C THR A 150 -8.76 -0.65 0.88
N CYS A 151 -8.42 -1.75 1.51
CA CYS A 151 -7.26 -2.57 1.13
C CYS A 151 -7.50 -4.03 1.51
N LEU A 152 -6.70 -4.91 0.92
CA LEU A 152 -6.69 -6.33 1.23
C LEU A 152 -5.36 -6.67 1.92
N ILE A 153 -5.41 -7.34 3.07
CA ILE A 153 -4.23 -7.82 3.77
C ILE A 153 -4.28 -9.34 3.97
N GLY A 154 -3.12 -9.98 4.07
CA GLY A 154 -3.04 -11.32 4.63
C GLY A 154 -3.24 -11.29 6.15
N GLU A 155 -3.77 -12.37 6.72
CA GLU A 155 -3.93 -12.54 8.17
C GLU A 155 -2.60 -12.35 8.91
N GLY A 156 -2.64 -11.58 9.99
CA GLY A 156 -1.45 -11.29 10.77
C GLY A 156 -1.72 -10.30 11.90
N PRO A 157 -1.60 -10.72 13.18
CA PRO A 157 -2.06 -9.92 14.32
C PRO A 157 -1.34 -8.57 14.44
N ARG A 158 -0.06 -8.48 14.02
CA ARG A 158 0.68 -7.21 14.01
C ARG A 158 0.20 -6.25 12.93
N LEU A 159 -0.09 -6.77 11.73
CA LEU A 159 -0.56 -5.96 10.62
C LEU A 159 -1.99 -5.48 10.89
N GLU A 160 -2.86 -6.36 11.36
CA GLU A 160 -4.23 -6.02 11.75
C GLU A 160 -4.26 -4.93 12.85
N GLN A 161 -3.41 -5.05 13.87
CA GLN A 161 -3.28 -4.03 14.91
C GLN A 161 -2.77 -2.69 14.34
N ALA A 162 -1.79 -2.72 13.43
CA ALA A 162 -1.28 -1.51 12.80
C ALA A 162 -2.37 -0.83 11.94
N MET A 163 -3.14 -1.61 11.17
CA MET A 163 -4.24 -1.11 10.36
C MET A 163 -5.39 -0.56 11.21
N THR A 164 -5.70 -1.21 12.33
CA THR A 164 -6.69 -0.71 13.29
C THR A 164 -6.27 0.65 13.88
N LYS A 165 -4.99 0.82 14.23
CA LYS A 165 -4.45 2.11 14.69
C LYS A 165 -4.53 3.20 13.62
N LEU A 166 -4.45 2.82 12.35
CA LEU A 166 -4.66 3.71 11.21
C LEU A 166 -6.14 4.01 10.95
N GLY A 167 -7.07 3.46 11.73
CA GLY A 167 -8.51 3.70 11.59
C GLY A 167 -9.21 2.79 10.58
N TYR A 168 -8.55 1.74 10.09
CA TYR A 168 -9.23 0.71 9.30
C TYR A 168 -10.06 -0.21 10.19
N THR A 169 -11.17 -0.67 9.65
CA THR A 169 -12.09 -1.64 10.25
C THR A 169 -12.19 -2.86 9.34
N VAL A 170 -12.40 -4.03 9.95
CA VAL A 170 -12.59 -5.27 9.19
C VAL A 170 -13.96 -5.27 8.55
N LEU A 171 -14.00 -5.43 7.22
CA LEU A 171 -15.22 -5.56 6.45
C LEU A 171 -15.58 -7.04 6.24
N GLU A 172 -14.61 -7.85 5.81
CA GLU A 172 -14.77 -9.27 5.53
C GLU A 172 -13.45 -10.00 5.73
N ALA A 173 -13.49 -11.25 6.20
CA ALA A 173 -12.34 -12.15 6.19
C ALA A 173 -12.72 -13.43 5.42
N LYS A 174 -11.87 -13.85 4.50
CA LYS A 174 -12.12 -15.00 3.64
C LYS A 174 -10.87 -15.87 3.49
N THR A 175 -11.00 -17.13 3.88
CA THR A 175 -9.97 -18.15 3.64
C THR A 175 -10.14 -18.72 2.23
N MET A 176 -9.05 -18.76 1.46
CA MET A 176 -9.05 -19.28 0.10
C MET A 176 -7.84 -20.17 -0.16
N SER A 177 -8.03 -21.18 -1.00
CA SER A 177 -6.93 -22.02 -1.47
C SER A 177 -6.06 -21.28 -2.49
N ALA A 178 -4.75 -21.53 -2.38
CA ALA A 178 -3.56 -21.25 -3.21
C ALA A 178 -3.71 -20.70 -4.64
N GLY A 179 -4.82 -20.95 -5.34
CA GLY A 179 -5.00 -20.51 -6.73
C GLY A 179 -5.04 -18.99 -6.93
N TYR A 180 -5.19 -18.21 -5.86
CA TYR A 180 -5.20 -16.76 -5.90
C TYR A 180 -3.77 -16.21 -5.92
N LEU A 181 -3.42 -15.45 -6.96
CA LEU A 181 -2.11 -14.79 -7.15
C LEU A 181 -0.89 -15.74 -7.20
N GLY A 182 -1.07 -17.06 -7.29
CA GLY A 182 0.03 -18.04 -7.30
C GLY A 182 0.59 -18.38 -5.91
N TRP A 183 -0.23 -18.19 -4.87
CA TRP A 183 0.14 -18.42 -3.47
C TRP A 183 0.16 -19.91 -3.12
N LYS A 184 0.92 -20.35 -2.12
CA LYS A 184 0.94 -21.73 -1.63
C LYS A 184 -0.03 -21.90 -0.46
N GLY A 185 -0.72 -23.04 -0.41
CA GLY A 185 -1.59 -23.40 0.71
C GLY A 185 -2.88 -22.58 0.81
N GLU A 186 -3.61 -22.76 1.91
CA GLU A 186 -4.77 -21.94 2.24
C GLU A 186 -4.33 -20.70 3.00
N ASN A 187 -4.80 -19.53 2.57
CA ASN A 187 -4.47 -18.25 3.21
C ASN A 187 -5.76 -17.49 3.51
N THR A 188 -5.83 -16.91 4.71
CA THR A 188 -6.91 -15.99 5.08
C THR A 188 -6.57 -14.58 4.65
N TRP A 189 -7.50 -13.97 3.94
CA TRP A 189 -7.42 -12.61 3.44
C TRP A 189 -8.47 -11.75 4.12
N ILE A 190 -8.07 -10.56 4.58
CA ILE A 190 -8.91 -9.66 5.35
C ILE A 190 -9.08 -8.37 4.54
N TRP A 191 -10.32 -8.09 4.17
CA TRP A 191 -10.74 -6.83 3.60
C TRP A 191 -10.95 -5.80 4.70
N LEU A 192 -10.28 -4.67 4.52
CA LEU A 192 -10.32 -3.57 5.46
C LEU A 192 -10.88 -2.32 4.79
N VAL A 193 -11.70 -1.57 5.52
CA VAL A 193 -12.25 -0.29 5.08
C VAL A 193 -12.01 0.80 6.12
N LYS A 194 -11.73 2.01 5.65
CA LYS A 194 -11.52 3.21 6.46
C LYS A 194 -12.31 4.36 5.87
N ASP A 195 -13.12 5.00 6.70
CA ASP A 195 -13.78 6.25 6.34
C ASP A 195 -12.79 7.42 6.41
N LEU A 196 -12.68 8.17 5.31
CA LEU A 196 -11.92 9.43 5.26
C LEU A 196 -12.80 10.63 5.57
N VAL A 197 -14.12 10.48 5.38
CA VAL A 197 -15.14 11.48 5.61
C VAL A 197 -16.25 10.86 6.47
N HIS A 198 -16.64 11.53 7.54
CA HIS A 198 -17.75 11.14 8.40
C HIS A 198 -18.74 12.31 8.50
N ASN A 199 -20.02 12.08 8.16
CA ASN A 199 -21.07 13.10 8.12
C ASN A 199 -20.69 14.35 7.31
N GLY A 200 -20.04 14.18 6.16
CA GLY A 200 -19.61 15.28 5.29
C GLY A 200 -18.42 16.09 5.82
N LYS A 201 -17.78 15.68 6.92
CA LYS A 201 -16.54 16.29 7.44
C LYS A 201 -15.38 15.31 7.31
N ALA A 202 -14.20 15.82 6.93
CA ALA A 202 -13.00 15.00 6.93
C ALA A 202 -12.74 14.44 8.34
N VAL A 203 -12.56 13.13 8.44
CA VAL A 203 -12.15 12.48 9.70
C VAL A 203 -10.75 12.98 10.02
N THR A 204 -10.62 13.67 11.16
CA THR A 204 -9.37 14.26 11.63
C THR A 204 -8.71 13.29 12.60
N PHE A 205 -7.55 12.76 12.23
CA PHE A 205 -6.75 11.91 13.10
C PHE A 205 -5.77 12.78 13.90
N ALA A 206 -5.49 12.41 15.15
CA ALA A 206 -4.43 13.06 15.92
C ALA A 206 -3.10 12.91 15.14
N ARG A 207 -2.42 14.03 14.86
CA ARG A 207 -1.13 14.02 14.17
C ARG A 207 -0.14 13.20 15.00
N LEU A 208 0.47 12.18 14.39
CA LEU A 208 1.62 11.46 14.93
C LEU A 208 2.87 12.34 14.90
#